data_AF-A0A7S2I540-F1
#
_entry.id   AF-A0A7S2I540-F1
#
_cell.length_a   1.000
_cell.length_b   1.000
_cell.length_c   1.000
_cell.angle_alpha   90.00
_cell.angle_beta   90.00
_cell.angle_gamma   90.00
#
_symmetry.space_group_name_H-M   'P 1'
#
loop_
_entity.id
_entity.type
_entity.pdbx_description
1 polymer ?
#
loop_
_entity_poly.entity_id
_entity_poly.type
_entity_poly.pdbx_seq_one_letter_code
_entity_poly.pdbx_strand_id
1 'polypeptide(L)'
;PARRGGDFQTHPDSKPARRGGALEMAVGAATEKEMQAQELMKAGNIRQAIEKYAESLSDVLQALDSCSAGHESYRDLKDAKSGIEANIAALRSFLPYEYFIEAGKGGGGRPGRRDSR
;
A
#
# COMPACT_ATOMS: atom_id res chain seq x y z
N PRO A 1 -56.61 -25.88 1.99
CA PRO A 1 -55.87 -24.70 2.51
C PRO A 1 -54.68 -25.15 3.40
N ALA A 2 -53.47 -25.29 2.85
CA ALA A 2 -52.43 -24.23 2.80
C ALA A 2 -51.96 -23.81 4.21
N ARG A 3 -50.70 -23.90 4.66
CA ARG A 3 -49.39 -24.20 4.06
C ARG A 3 -48.45 -24.75 5.15
N ARG A 4 -47.60 -25.66 4.70
CA ARG A 4 -46.40 -26.22 5.33
C ARG A 4 -45.50 -25.09 5.87
N GLY A 5 -45.41 -24.96 7.19
CA GLY A 5 -44.39 -24.14 7.84
C GLY A 5 -43.09 -24.92 7.82
N GLY A 6 -42.27 -24.69 6.78
CA GLY A 6 -41.00 -25.38 6.60
C GLY A 6 -40.08 -25.15 7.78
N ASP A 7 -39.58 -26.27 8.29
CA ASP A 7 -38.46 -26.36 9.21
C ASP A 7 -37.30 -25.50 8.68
N PHE A 8 -36.97 -24.42 9.40
CA PHE A 8 -35.67 -23.77 9.23
C PHE A 8 -34.62 -24.71 9.84
N GLN A 9 -34.26 -25.74 9.07
CA GLN A 9 -32.99 -26.44 9.26
C GLN A 9 -31.88 -25.42 9.03
N THR A 10 -31.36 -24.86 10.11
CA THR A 10 -30.05 -24.22 10.11
C THR A 10 -29.04 -25.31 9.77
N HIS A 11 -28.66 -25.38 8.49
CA HIS A 11 -27.59 -26.26 8.03
C HIS A 11 -26.33 -26.00 8.88
N PRO A 12 -25.74 -27.02 9.54
CA PRO A 12 -24.46 -26.88 10.25
C PRO A 12 -23.26 -26.67 9.30
N ASP A 13 -23.50 -26.61 7.98
CA ASP A 13 -22.51 -26.32 6.95
C ASP A 13 -22.46 -24.85 6.49
N SER A 14 -23.02 -23.93 7.29
CA SER A 14 -22.71 -22.51 7.14
C SER A 14 -21.29 -22.26 7.64
N LYS A 15 -20.29 -22.76 6.90
CA LYS A 15 -18.89 -22.40 7.10
C LYS A 15 -18.83 -20.87 7.17
N PRO A 16 -18.27 -20.26 8.24
CA PRO A 16 -17.99 -18.83 8.19
C PRO A 16 -17.06 -18.65 6.99
N ALA A 17 -17.53 -17.89 6.01
CA ALA A 17 -16.78 -17.64 4.80
C ALA A 17 -15.39 -17.13 5.23
N ARG A 18 -14.35 -17.89 4.90
CA ARG A 18 -12.93 -17.55 5.08
C ARG A 18 -12.52 -16.31 4.23
N ARG A 19 -13.43 -15.35 4.01
CA ARG A 19 -13.23 -14.13 3.22
C ARG A 19 -12.52 -13.04 4.02
N GLY A 20 -12.69 -13.01 5.35
CA GLY A 20 -11.95 -12.08 6.22
C GLY A 20 -10.43 -12.27 6.15
N GLY A 21 -9.95 -13.52 6.20
CA GLY A 21 -8.52 -13.79 6.24
C GLY A 21 -7.74 -13.40 4.97
N ALA A 22 -8.32 -13.56 3.78
CA ALA A 22 -7.63 -13.18 2.53
C ALA A 22 -7.56 -11.65 2.37
N LEU A 23 -8.64 -10.95 2.76
CA LEU A 23 -8.71 -9.49 2.73
C LEU A 23 -7.73 -8.88 3.76
N GLU A 24 -7.75 -9.38 5.00
CA GLU A 24 -6.84 -8.94 6.06
C GLU A 24 -5.37 -9.19 5.70
N MET A 25 -5.06 -10.35 5.10
CA MET A 25 -3.70 -10.65 4.61
C MET A 25 -3.27 -9.69 3.50
N ALA A 26 -4.16 -9.37 2.55
CA ALA A 26 -3.86 -8.43 1.47
C ALA A 26 -3.65 -7.00 1.99
N VAL A 27 -4.48 -6.56 2.96
CA VAL A 27 -4.32 -5.26 3.63
C VAL A 27 -3.01 -5.19 4.41
N GLY A 28 -2.67 -6.25 5.15
CA GLY A 28 -1.40 -6.35 5.87
C GLY A 28 -0.19 -6.26 4.94
N ALA A 29 -0.20 -7.02 3.84
CA ALA A 29 0.86 -7.00 2.83
C ALA A 29 1.00 -5.62 2.15
N ALA A 30 -0.13 -4.98 1.82
CA ALA A 30 -0.13 -3.64 1.25
C ALA A 30 0.51 -2.61 2.20
N THR A 31 0.18 -2.69 3.49
CA THR A 31 0.69 -1.79 4.53
C THR A 31 2.20 -1.96 4.72
N GLU A 32 2.69 -3.20 4.78
CA GLU A 32 4.11 -3.49 4.93
C GLU A 32 4.92 -2.96 3.73
N LYS A 33 4.42 -3.18 2.50
CA LYS A 33 5.05 -2.67 1.28
C LYS A 33 5.04 -1.15 1.21
N GLU A 34 3.98 -0.50 1.69
CA GLU A 34 3.91 0.96 1.76
C GLU A 34 4.98 1.51 2.71
N MET A 35 5.16 0.89 3.89
CA MET A 35 6.22 1.26 4.83
C MET A 35 7.61 1.10 4.21
N GLN A 36 7.87 -0.02 3.55
CA GLN A 36 9.14 -0.25 2.83
C GLN A 36 9.37 0.81 1.74
N ALA A 37 8.32 1.18 1.01
CA ALA A 37 8.41 2.22 -0.02
C ALA A 37 8.77 3.59 0.61
N GLN A 38 8.18 3.94 1.74
CA GLN A 38 8.52 5.17 2.47
C GLN A 38 9.97 5.18 2.98
N GLU A 39 10.50 4.05 3.43
CA GLU A 39 11.90 3.93 3.83
C GLU A 39 12.84 4.14 2.63
N LEU A 40 12.52 3.54 1.47
CA LEU A 40 13.26 3.73 0.24
C LEU A 40 13.20 5.19 -0.26
N MET A 41 12.07 5.87 -0.11
CA MET A 41 11.95 7.30 -0.39
C MET A 41 12.90 8.12 0.49
N LYS A 42 12.88 7.89 1.81
CA LYS A 42 13.76 8.59 2.76
C LYS A 42 15.23 8.33 2.47
N ALA A 43 15.55 7.11 2.04
CA ALA A 43 16.88 6.73 1.59
C ALA A 43 17.24 7.34 0.23
N GLY A 44 16.32 7.96 -0.51
CA GLY A 44 16.55 8.54 -1.84
C GLY A 44 16.61 7.50 -2.98
N ASN A 45 16.15 6.28 -2.73
CA ASN A 45 16.09 5.21 -3.74
C ASN A 45 14.74 5.29 -4.47
N ILE A 46 14.55 6.35 -5.25
CA ILE A 46 13.24 6.73 -5.83
C ILE A 46 12.65 5.64 -6.72
N ARG A 47 13.45 4.98 -7.56
CA ARG A 47 12.98 3.88 -8.43
C ARG A 47 12.45 2.68 -7.64
N GLN A 48 13.21 2.24 -6.64
CA GLN A 48 12.81 1.11 -5.79
C GLN A 48 11.58 1.46 -4.95
N ALA A 49 11.46 2.71 -4.49
CA ALA A 49 10.26 3.17 -3.81
C ALA A 49 9.03 3.10 -4.73
N ILE A 50 9.14 3.53 -5.99
CA ILE A 50 8.05 3.41 -6.98
C ILE A 50 7.64 1.96 -7.19
N GLU A 51 8.61 1.05 -7.34
CA GLU A 51 8.34 -0.39 -7.49
C GLU A 51 7.58 -0.93 -6.27
N LYS A 52 8.00 -0.57 -5.05
CA LYS A 52 7.32 -1.01 -3.82
C LYS A 52 5.92 -0.43 -3.66
N TYR A 53 5.70 0.83 -4.01
CA TYR A 53 4.34 1.39 -4.06
C TYR A 53 3.48 0.69 -5.13
N ALA A 54 4.04 0.30 -6.28
CA ALA A 54 3.30 -0.43 -7.29
C ALA A 54 2.89 -1.85 -6.82
N GLU A 55 3.77 -2.53 -6.09
CA GLU A 55 3.42 -3.81 -5.42
C GLU A 55 2.32 -3.62 -4.38
N SER A 56 2.39 -2.57 -3.56
CA SER A 56 1.34 -2.24 -2.56
C SER A 56 0.00 -1.94 -3.25
N LEU A 57 0.01 -1.17 -4.34
CA LEU A 57 -1.17 -0.86 -5.14
C LEU A 57 -1.82 -2.14 -5.70
N SER A 58 -1.02 -3.10 -6.17
CA SER A 58 -1.52 -4.39 -6.64
C SER A 58 -2.28 -5.15 -5.55
N ASP A 59 -1.76 -5.18 -4.32
CA ASP A 59 -2.40 -5.86 -3.20
C ASP A 59 -3.73 -5.16 -2.81
N VAL A 60 -3.75 -3.82 -2.82
CA VAL A 60 -4.96 -3.03 -2.56
C VAL A 60 -6.02 -3.28 -3.64
N LEU A 61 -5.63 -3.41 -4.91
CA LEU A 61 -6.56 -3.73 -6.00
C LEU A 61 -7.15 -5.14 -5.84
N GLN A 62 -6.34 -6.13 -5.48
CA GLN A 62 -6.83 -7.48 -5.19
C GLN A 62 -7.78 -7.51 -3.98
N ALA A 63 -7.49 -6.71 -2.95
CA ALA A 63 -8.37 -6.51 -1.80
C ALA A 63 -9.70 -5.87 -2.23
N LEU A 64 -9.68 -4.85 -3.09
CA LEU A 64 -10.89 -4.20 -3.63
C LEU A 64 -11.73 -5.15 -4.49
N ASP A 65 -11.11 -5.98 -5.33
CA ASP A 65 -11.83 -6.97 -6.15
C ASP A 65 -12.53 -8.03 -5.29
N SER A 66 -11.98 -8.31 -4.11
CA SER A 66 -12.53 -9.26 -3.14
C SER A 66 -13.54 -8.61 -2.17
N CYS A 67 -13.63 -7.29 -2.17
CA CYS A 67 -14.39 -6.49 -1.20
C CYS A 67 -15.63 -5.85 -1.87
N SER A 68 -16.82 -6.13 -1.33
CA SER A 68 -18.04 -5.51 -1.85
C SER A 68 -18.15 -4.05 -1.42
N ALA A 69 -18.81 -3.20 -2.22
CA ALA A 69 -19.00 -1.78 -1.90
C ALA A 69 -19.73 -1.49 -0.57
N GLY A 70 -20.43 -2.48 0.00
CA GLY A 70 -21.09 -2.37 1.32
C GLY A 70 -20.22 -2.81 2.50
N HIS A 71 -18.98 -3.24 2.27
CA HIS A 71 -18.05 -3.63 3.33
C HIS A 71 -17.38 -2.39 3.94
N GLU A 72 -17.19 -2.39 5.25
CA GLU A 72 -16.64 -1.26 6.01
C GLU A 72 -15.30 -0.76 5.43
N SER A 73 -14.39 -1.69 5.11
CA SER A 73 -13.06 -1.39 4.58
C SER A 73 -13.03 -0.96 3.11
N TYR A 74 -14.15 -1.01 2.38
CA TYR A 74 -14.15 -0.69 0.94
C TYR A 74 -13.76 0.77 0.67
N ARG A 75 -14.22 1.68 1.53
CA ARG A 75 -13.87 3.10 1.44
C ARG A 75 -12.39 3.32 1.74
N ASP A 76 -11.91 2.73 2.83
CA ASP A 76 -10.51 2.85 3.25
C ASP A 76 -9.55 2.32 2.19
N LEU A 77 -9.89 1.19 1.54
CA LEU A 77 -9.12 0.64 0.43
C LEU A 77 -9.10 1.55 -0.81
N LYS A 78 -10.21 2.26 -1.09
CA LYS A 78 -10.25 3.26 -2.18
C LYS A 78 -9.40 4.48 -1.87
N ASP A 79 -9.46 4.96 -0.64
CA ASP A 79 -8.67 6.10 -0.18
C ASP A 79 -7.18 5.73 -0.21
N ALA A 80 -6.81 4.53 0.24
CA ALA A 80 -5.46 3.98 0.14
C ALA A 80 -4.98 3.86 -1.31
N LYS A 81 -5.80 3.32 -2.22
CA LYS A 81 -5.51 3.26 -3.67
C LYS A 81 -5.15 4.64 -4.21
N SER A 82 -5.98 5.65 -3.92
CA SER A 82 -5.75 7.02 -4.39
C SER A 82 -4.48 7.62 -3.80
N GLY A 83 -4.20 7.37 -2.52
CA GLY A 83 -2.98 7.84 -1.84
C GLY A 83 -1.72 7.24 -2.45
N ILE A 84 -1.71 5.93 -2.71
CA ILE A 84 -0.59 5.22 -3.33
C ILE A 84 -0.36 5.72 -4.77
N GLU A 85 -1.42 5.91 -5.56
CA GLU A 85 -1.32 6.48 -6.92
C GLU A 85 -0.72 7.88 -6.91
N ALA A 86 -1.13 8.74 -5.96
CA ALA A 86 -0.56 10.07 -5.78
C ALA A 86 0.92 10.02 -5.39
N ASN A 87 1.32 9.11 -4.50
CA ASN A 87 2.72 8.91 -4.12
C ASN A 87 3.58 8.48 -5.31
N ILE A 88 3.10 7.52 -6.12
CA ILE A 88 3.79 7.09 -7.35
C ILE A 88 3.94 8.27 -8.32
N ALA A 89 2.89 9.06 -8.54
CA ALA A 89 2.93 10.21 -9.42
C ALA A 89 3.94 11.27 -8.93
N ALA A 90 3.94 11.56 -7.62
CA ALA A 90 4.88 12.48 -7.00
C ALA A 90 6.32 11.99 -7.19
N LEU A 91 6.61 10.72 -6.89
CA LEU A 91 7.94 10.13 -7.07
C LEU A 91 8.41 10.13 -8.52
N ARG A 92 7.52 9.84 -9.48
CA ARG A 92 7.85 9.92 -10.90
C ARG A 92 8.24 11.33 -11.33
N SER A 93 7.69 12.37 -10.71
CA SER A 93 8.09 13.75 -10.99
C SER A 93 9.51 14.09 -10.51
N PHE A 94 10.06 13.32 -9.56
CA PHE A 94 11.45 13.46 -9.10
C PHE A 94 12.47 12.71 -9.96
N LEU A 95 12.06 11.74 -10.78
CA LEU A 95 12.99 10.96 -11.61
C LEU A 95 13.89 11.80 -12.54
N PRO A 96 13.39 12.88 -13.20
CA PRO A 96 14.25 13.78 -13.97
C PRO A 96 15.35 14.46 -13.15
N TYR A 97 15.16 14.58 -11.84
CA TYR A 97 16.08 15.22 -10.89
C TYR A 97 16.94 14.22 -10.10
N GLU A 98 16.85 12.91 -10.40
CA GLU A 98 17.56 11.85 -9.69
C GLU A 98 19.09 12.11 -9.65
N TYR A 99 19.65 12.68 -10.72
CA TYR A 99 21.06 13.10 -10.81
C TYR A 99 21.48 14.16 -9.77
N PHE A 100 20.58 15.06 -9.38
CA PHE A 100 20.87 16.07 -8.35
C PHE A 100 20.80 15.48 -6.93
N ILE A 101 19.97 14.45 -6.74
CA ILE A 101 19.80 13.77 -5.46
C ILE A 101 21.01 12.86 -5.17
N GLU A 102 21.57 12.21 -6.20
CA GLU A 102 22.80 11.42 -6.07
C GLU A 102 24.05 12.26 -5.76
N ALA A 103 24.12 13.49 -6.29
CA ALA A 103 25.22 14.42 -6.02
C ALA A 103 25.36 14.81 -4.53
N GLY A 104 24.32 14.62 -3.72
CA GLY A 104 24.36 14.83 -2.27
C GLY A 104 24.84 13.62 -1.46
N LYS A 105 24.89 12.42 -2.04
CA LYS A 105 25.35 11.20 -1.38
C LYS A 105 26.86 10.95 -1.54
N GLY A 106 27.50 11.67 -2.45
CA GLY A 106 28.96 11.67 -2.63
C GLY A 106 29.63 12.85 -1.95
N GLY A 107 30.18 12.62 -0.75
CA GLY A 107 31.36 13.37 -0.28
C GLY A 107 31.26 14.90 -0.19
N GLY A 108 30.19 15.42 0.41
CA GLY A 108 30.12 16.84 0.78
C GLY A 108 30.65 17.10 2.19
N GLY A 109 31.86 16.62 2.50
CA GLY A 109 32.56 17.05 3.70
C GLY A 109 32.63 18.58 3.67
N ARG A 110 31.86 19.24 4.54
CA ARG A 110 32.01 20.68 4.77
C ARG A 110 33.50 20.94 4.87
N PRO A 111 34.10 21.82 4.03
CA PRO A 111 35.47 22.22 4.23
C PRO A 111 35.52 22.77 5.65
N GLY A 112 36.11 21.98 6.56
CA GLY A 112 36.32 22.38 7.93
C GLY A 112 37.00 23.72 7.85
N ARG A 113 36.31 24.73 8.37
CA ARG A 113 36.80 26.10 8.49
C ARG A 113 38.21 26.00 9.06
N ARG A 114 39.21 26.26 8.23
CA ARG A 114 40.61 26.29 8.64
C ARG A 114 40.76 27.55 9.48
N ASP A 115 40.41 27.42 10.76
CA ASP A 115 40.63 28.47 11.73
C ASP A 115 42.13 28.71 11.78
N SER A 116 42.49 29.84 11.19
CA SER A 116 43.85 30.36 11.16
C SER A 116 44.03 31.14 12.45
N ARG A 117 44.79 30.59 13.39
CA ARG A 117 45.47 31.33 14.47
C ARG A 117 46.59 30.49 15.06
#